data_AF-A0AAW2HYQ7-F1
#
_entry.id   AF-A0AAW2HYQ7-F1
#
_cell.length_a   1.000
_cell.length_b   1.000
_cell.length_c   1.000
_cell.angle_alpha   90.00
_cell.angle_beta   90.00
_cell.angle_gamma   90.00
#
_symmetry.space_group_name_H-M   'P 1'
#
loop_
_entity.id
_entity.type
_entity.pdbx_description
1 polymer ?
#
loop_
_entity_poly.entity_id
_entity_poly.type
_entity_poly.pdbx_seq_one_letter_code
_entity_poly.pdbx_strand_id
1 'polypeptide(L)'
;MTEILKELREKSQKRKKLLVQTLGVSNVDELRQTLGTVDAPVRKPQHDTQAKDEVAAKKPKAGESSTDEMMYTDSSTFLKGTQSSNPHNDYCQHFVDTGQRPQNFIRDVGLADRFEEYPKLRELIKLKDDLIAQTATPPMYLRCDLAKFDFKELGTKFDVVLIEPPLEEYQRSLGVTNMEFWNWEQIMNLDIGEVVDVRGFVFLWCGSSQGLDMGRNCLRKWGFRRCEDICWIRTNVKNPGHSKNLDGKNVFQRTKEHCLMGIKGTVRRSTDGDFIHANVDIDLIISEETEYGSLEKPVEIFHIIEHFCLGRRRLHLFGRDSTIRPGWVTVGPELTNSNFTPEWYSSYFVNGEVTTGCTERIEALRPKSPPPKGKGVTGSRGRGGASRGTFSRGRGRVSLFSHP
;
A
#
# COMPACT_ATOMS: atom_id res chain seq x y z
N MET A 1 34.90 42.42 0.60
CA MET A 1 34.49 41.30 1.50
C MET A 1 33.86 41.81 2.81
N THR A 2 33.32 43.03 2.86
CA THR A 2 32.88 43.71 4.10
C THR A 2 31.38 43.99 4.16
N GLU A 3 30.73 44.14 3.01
CA GLU A 3 29.30 44.52 2.92
C GLU A 3 28.36 43.32 3.11
N ILE A 4 28.72 42.17 2.51
CA ILE A 4 27.98 40.90 2.67
C ILE A 4 27.99 40.41 4.13
N LEU A 5 29.12 40.57 4.84
CA LEU A 5 29.21 40.21 6.26
C LEU A 5 28.36 41.12 7.15
N LYS A 6 28.21 42.39 6.79
CA LYS A 6 27.35 43.35 7.48
C LYS A 6 25.88 42.97 7.28
N GLU A 7 25.49 42.67 6.04
CA GLU A 7 24.14 42.25 5.70
C GLU A 7 23.75 40.92 6.39
N LEU A 8 24.67 39.96 6.47
CA LEU A 8 24.46 38.70 7.18
C LEU A 8 24.30 38.91 8.70
N ARG A 9 25.06 39.82 9.30
CA ARG A 9 24.92 40.16 10.74
C ARG A 9 23.60 40.86 11.02
N GLU A 10 23.16 41.77 10.17
CA GLU A 10 21.87 42.47 10.31
C GLU A 10 20.69 41.49 10.14
N LYS A 11 20.75 40.59 9.16
CA LYS A 11 19.74 39.51 8.99
C LYS A 11 19.72 38.57 10.20
N SER A 12 20.88 38.20 10.74
CA SER A 12 20.99 37.37 11.95
C SER A 12 20.38 38.06 13.18
N GLN A 13 20.63 39.35 13.37
CA GLN A 13 20.06 40.12 14.48
C GLN A 13 18.54 40.29 14.36
N LYS A 14 18.03 40.58 13.16
CA LYS A 14 16.58 40.65 12.91
C LYS A 14 15.90 39.30 13.20
N ARG A 15 16.50 38.20 12.75
CA ARG A 15 15.98 36.84 13.01
C ARG A 15 15.92 36.51 14.49
N LYS A 16 16.95 36.89 15.28
CA LYS A 16 16.94 36.69 16.73
C LYS A 16 15.85 37.51 17.43
N LYS A 17 15.64 38.76 17.03
CA LYS A 17 14.56 39.60 17.59
C LYS A 17 13.17 39.03 17.31
N LEU A 18 12.94 38.53 16.09
CA LEU A 18 11.68 37.87 15.74
C LEU A 18 11.47 36.59 16.55
N LEU A 19 12.52 35.78 16.74
CA LEU A 19 12.45 34.57 17.56
C LEU A 19 12.13 34.85 19.03
N VAL A 20 12.66 35.94 19.60
CA VAL A 20 12.32 36.38 20.97
C VAL A 20 10.82 36.69 21.07
N GLN A 21 10.26 37.36 20.07
CA GLN A 21 8.83 37.69 20.02
C GLN A 21 7.94 36.45 19.82
N THR A 22 8.33 35.52 18.94
CA THR A 22 7.58 34.28 18.67
C THR A 22 7.61 33.32 19.86
N LEU A 23 8.72 33.24 20.59
CA LEU A 23 8.90 32.32 21.72
C LEU A 23 8.52 32.94 23.07
N GLY A 24 8.03 34.19 23.09
CA GLY A 24 7.57 34.85 24.32
C GLY A 24 8.68 35.13 25.35
N VAL A 25 9.94 35.21 24.90
CA VAL A 25 11.11 35.42 25.77
C VAL A 25 11.37 36.91 25.95
N SER A 26 11.90 37.34 27.10
CA SER A 26 11.99 38.77 27.42
C SER A 26 13.18 39.48 26.79
N ASN A 27 14.27 38.75 26.47
CA ASN A 27 15.45 39.30 25.78
C ASN A 27 16.22 38.23 24.97
N VAL A 28 17.20 38.68 24.17
CA VAL A 28 18.00 37.83 23.26
C VAL A 28 18.98 36.90 24.00
N ASP A 29 19.38 37.23 25.23
CA ASP A 29 20.31 36.42 26.01
C ASP A 29 19.61 35.20 26.62
N GLU A 30 18.35 35.34 27.02
CA GLU A 30 17.48 34.21 27.42
C GLU A 30 17.19 33.27 26.25
N LEU A 31 17.16 33.76 25.00
CA LEU A 31 16.94 32.95 23.80
C LEU A 31 17.98 31.82 23.66
N ARG A 32 19.22 32.05 24.11
CA ARG A 32 20.28 31.02 24.05
C ARG A 32 20.05 29.88 25.05
N GLN A 33 19.49 30.19 26.22
CA GLN A 33 19.10 29.19 27.22
C GLN A 33 17.89 28.39 26.75
N THR A 34 16.87 29.05 26.16
CA THR A 34 15.68 28.36 25.63
C THR A 34 16.01 27.42 24.47
N LEU A 35 16.99 27.79 23.64
CA LEU A 35 17.47 26.97 22.52
C LEU A 35 18.46 25.86 22.93
N GLY A 36 18.71 25.67 24.23
CA GLY A 36 19.49 24.54 24.74
C GLY A 36 20.98 24.54 24.37
N THR A 37 21.55 25.70 24.02
CA THR A 37 22.96 25.81 23.61
C THR A 37 23.83 26.43 24.70
N VAL A 38 24.03 25.68 25.79
CA VAL A 38 25.14 25.91 26.73
C VAL A 38 25.52 24.63 27.45
N ASP A 39 26.84 24.37 27.51
CA ASP A 39 27.49 23.35 28.33
C ASP A 39 27.20 23.53 29.83
N ALA A 40 27.17 22.42 30.55
CA ALA A 40 26.69 22.25 31.92
C ALA A 40 27.21 23.29 32.95
N PRO A 41 26.38 23.74 33.93
CA PRO A 41 26.84 24.66 34.95
C PRO A 41 27.36 23.96 36.22
N VAL A 42 28.42 24.55 36.77
CA VAL A 42 29.04 24.26 38.07
C VAL A 42 28.14 24.78 39.20
N ARG A 43 27.90 23.96 40.24
CA ARG A 43 27.19 24.30 41.48
C ARG A 43 28.00 25.23 42.40
N LYS A 44 27.32 26.15 43.11
CA LYS A 44 27.44 26.46 44.58
C LYS A 44 26.45 27.58 45.03
N PRO A 45 26.19 27.79 46.34
CA PRO A 45 24.83 27.63 46.90
C PRO A 45 24.18 28.88 47.55
N GLN A 46 22.87 28.74 47.78
CA GLN A 46 22.00 29.26 48.87
C GLN A 46 21.90 30.77 49.16
N HIS A 47 20.65 31.27 49.12
CA HIS A 47 20.10 32.02 50.27
C HIS A 47 18.58 31.81 50.37
N ASP A 48 18.14 31.37 51.55
CA ASP A 48 16.75 31.27 51.98
C ASP A 48 16.12 32.67 52.15
N THR A 49 14.84 32.81 51.79
CA THR A 49 13.89 33.57 52.61
C THR A 49 12.45 33.14 52.30
N GLN A 50 11.76 32.68 53.34
CA GLN A 50 10.34 32.37 53.39
C GLN A 50 9.50 33.65 53.33
N ALA A 51 8.32 33.60 52.69
CA ALA A 51 7.04 33.99 53.33
C ALA A 51 5.81 33.84 52.39
N LYS A 52 4.88 33.00 52.87
CA LYS A 52 3.42 33.18 52.96
C LYS A 52 2.53 33.17 51.70
N ASP A 53 1.76 32.07 51.63
CA ASP A 53 0.30 31.97 51.51
C ASP A 53 -0.48 33.09 50.81
N GLU A 54 -1.18 32.73 49.73
CA GLU A 54 -2.64 32.96 49.67
C GLU A 54 -3.30 32.08 48.59
N VAL A 55 -4.29 31.30 49.04
CA VAL A 55 -5.17 30.47 48.23
C VAL A 55 -6.36 31.31 47.80
N ALA A 56 -6.56 31.53 46.50
CA ALA A 56 -7.77 32.12 45.96
C ALA A 56 -8.32 31.28 44.80
N ALA A 57 -9.40 30.56 45.09
CA ALA A 57 -10.21 29.84 44.10
C ALA A 57 -10.94 30.82 43.16
N LYS A 58 -10.91 30.57 41.85
CA LYS A 58 -11.84 31.18 40.88
C LYS A 58 -12.42 30.12 39.93
N LYS A 59 -13.75 30.14 39.85
CA LYS A 59 -14.65 29.31 39.02
C LYS A 59 -14.46 29.52 37.51
N PRO A 60 -14.88 28.56 36.66
CA PRO A 60 -14.66 28.61 35.22
C PRO A 60 -15.65 29.53 34.52
N LYS A 61 -15.21 30.22 33.47
CA LYS A 61 -16.06 30.88 32.48
C LYS A 61 -15.94 30.17 31.12
N ALA A 62 -17.07 29.98 30.48
CA ALA A 62 -17.24 29.34 29.19
C ALA A 62 -17.05 30.32 28.02
N GLY A 63 -16.55 29.78 26.91
CA GLY A 63 -16.86 30.22 25.53
C GLY A 63 -15.89 31.20 24.88
N GLU A 64 -15.07 30.70 23.94
CA GLU A 64 -14.84 31.31 22.62
C GLU A 64 -14.10 30.32 21.71
N SER A 65 -14.72 30.00 20.56
CA SER A 65 -14.19 29.12 19.52
C SER A 65 -13.47 29.95 18.45
N SER A 66 -12.16 29.77 18.32
CA SER A 66 -11.40 30.18 17.14
C SER A 66 -10.88 28.94 16.42
N THR A 67 -11.22 28.82 15.15
CA THR A 67 -10.69 27.82 14.22
C THR A 67 -9.32 28.29 13.77
N ASP A 68 -8.27 27.77 14.40
CA ASP A 68 -6.89 27.96 13.98
C ASP A 68 -6.39 26.64 13.35
N GLU A 69 -5.88 26.70 12.12
CA GLU A 69 -5.25 25.56 11.44
C GLU A 69 -4.02 25.10 12.25
N MET A 70 -4.20 24.09 13.10
CA MET A 70 -3.10 23.56 13.93
C MET A 70 -2.15 22.71 13.08
N MET A 71 -1.08 23.35 12.59
CA MET A 71 0.10 22.67 12.08
C MET A 71 0.95 22.16 13.25
N TYR A 72 0.97 20.84 13.47
CA TYR A 72 1.74 20.23 14.56
C TYR A 72 3.21 20.05 14.18
N THR A 73 4.10 20.72 14.92
CA THR A 73 5.56 20.65 14.75
C THR A 73 6.25 19.78 15.80
N ASP A 74 5.53 19.33 16.84
CA ASP A 74 6.06 18.49 17.91
C ASP A 74 5.01 17.55 18.54
N SER A 75 5.47 16.73 19.49
CA SER A 75 4.66 15.71 20.19
C SER A 75 3.92 16.24 21.43
N SER A 76 3.80 17.56 21.62
CA SER A 76 3.24 18.13 22.87
C SER A 76 1.76 17.84 23.08
N THR A 77 0.99 17.60 22.02
CA THR A 77 -0.45 17.25 22.10
C THR A 77 -0.74 15.84 22.59
N PHE A 78 0.28 14.99 22.73
CA PHE A 78 0.15 13.60 23.15
C PHE A 78 0.23 13.39 24.68
N LEU A 79 0.28 14.48 25.46
CA LEU A 79 0.58 14.44 26.91
C LEU A 79 -0.64 14.26 27.85
N LYS A 80 -1.87 14.16 27.32
CA LYS A 80 -3.08 14.02 28.16
C LYS A 80 -3.84 12.74 27.83
N GLY A 81 -3.49 11.61 28.45
CA GLY A 81 -4.37 10.44 28.35
C GLY A 81 -3.93 9.10 28.96
N THR A 82 -2.64 8.78 29.07
CA THR A 82 -2.24 7.43 29.51
C THR A 82 -1.72 7.41 30.95
N GLN A 83 -2.23 6.49 31.77
CA GLN A 83 -1.77 6.26 33.16
C GLN A 83 -0.35 5.67 33.25
N SER A 84 0.31 5.38 32.14
CA SER A 84 1.75 5.20 32.11
C SER A 84 2.42 6.55 31.86
N SER A 85 3.34 6.91 32.75
CA SER A 85 4.17 8.12 32.70
C SER A 85 5.16 8.15 31.51
N ASN A 86 4.94 7.33 30.48
CA ASN A 86 5.69 7.32 29.23
C ASN A 86 4.78 7.87 28.13
N PRO A 87 5.20 8.90 27.37
CA PRO A 87 4.51 9.28 26.15
C PRO A 87 4.54 8.08 25.19
N HIS A 88 3.40 7.43 25.01
CA HIS A 88 3.24 6.38 24.02
C HIS A 88 2.70 7.02 22.74
N ASN A 89 3.44 6.88 21.64
CA ASN A 89 2.94 7.19 20.30
C ASN A 89 1.96 6.10 19.86
N ASP A 90 0.81 6.02 20.55
CA ASP A 90 -0.26 5.09 20.26
C ASP A 90 -1.25 5.74 19.28
N TYR A 91 -1.11 5.39 18.00
CA TYR A 91 -1.99 5.91 16.96
C TYR A 91 -3.42 5.36 17.03
N CYS A 92 -3.65 4.22 17.70
CA CYS A 92 -5.01 3.73 17.95
C CYS A 92 -5.71 4.65 18.95
N GLN A 93 -5.04 4.99 20.06
CA GLN A 93 -5.56 5.96 21.02
C GLN A 93 -5.70 7.35 20.38
N HIS A 94 -4.72 7.78 19.59
CA HIS A 94 -4.80 9.04 18.86
C HIS A 94 -6.00 9.10 17.90
N PHE A 95 -6.33 7.99 17.24
CA PHE A 95 -7.54 7.91 16.41
C PHE A 95 -8.80 8.05 17.25
N VAL A 96 -8.87 7.42 18.43
CA VAL A 96 -10.01 7.58 19.36
C VAL A 96 -10.17 9.03 19.79
N ASP A 97 -9.06 9.73 20.06
CA ASP A 97 -9.08 11.09 20.59
C ASP A 97 -9.33 12.17 19.53
N THR A 98 -8.84 11.96 18.29
CA THR A 98 -8.80 13.01 17.25
C THR A 98 -9.58 12.66 15.98
N GLY A 99 -9.95 11.41 15.78
CA GLY A 99 -10.52 10.92 14.52
C GLY A 99 -9.51 10.81 13.37
N GLN A 100 -8.22 11.11 13.57
CA GLN A 100 -7.18 10.91 12.56
C GLN A 100 -6.76 9.43 12.52
N ARG A 101 -6.91 8.79 11.37
CA ARG A 101 -6.62 7.36 11.23
C ARG A 101 -5.12 7.09 11.41
N PRO A 102 -4.72 5.93 11.98
CA PRO A 102 -3.31 5.60 12.17
C PRO A 102 -2.48 5.66 10.89
N GLN A 103 -3.06 5.25 9.77
CA GLN A 103 -2.40 5.30 8.45
C GLN A 103 -2.07 6.71 7.96
N ASN A 104 -2.66 7.77 8.52
CA ASN A 104 -2.32 9.15 8.16
C ASN A 104 -0.86 9.49 8.50
N PHE A 105 -0.25 8.73 9.42
CA PHE A 105 1.11 8.94 9.90
C PHE A 105 2.16 8.09 9.15
N ILE A 106 1.74 7.29 8.17
CA ILE A 106 2.66 6.56 7.29
C ILE A 106 3.21 7.56 6.26
N ARG A 107 4.54 7.65 6.17
CA ARG A 107 5.24 8.58 5.28
C ARG A 107 5.60 7.91 3.95
N ASP A 108 5.87 8.75 2.95
CA ASP A 108 6.43 8.36 1.65
C ASP A 108 5.59 7.29 0.92
N VAL A 109 4.27 7.42 1.02
CA VAL A 109 3.31 6.47 0.41
C VAL A 109 2.99 6.80 -1.05
N GLY A 110 3.30 8.01 -1.52
CA GLY A 110 3.01 8.45 -2.88
C GLY A 110 3.76 7.66 -3.94
N LEU A 111 3.17 7.47 -5.12
CA LEU A 111 3.81 6.77 -6.24
C LEU A 111 5.09 7.46 -6.71
N ALA A 112 5.13 8.79 -6.69
CA ALA A 112 6.28 9.58 -7.14
C ALA A 112 7.40 9.65 -6.08
N ASP A 113 7.01 9.76 -4.81
CA ASP A 113 7.93 10.17 -3.74
C ASP A 113 8.60 8.98 -3.05
N ARG A 114 7.95 7.79 -3.06
CA ARG A 114 8.40 6.59 -2.32
C ARG A 114 9.82 6.10 -2.64
N PHE A 115 10.37 6.45 -3.80
CA PHE A 115 11.73 6.07 -4.22
C PHE A 115 12.64 7.26 -4.50
N GLU A 116 12.27 8.48 -4.07
CA GLU A 116 13.06 9.68 -4.30
C GLU A 116 14.49 9.54 -3.77
N GLU A 117 14.65 8.97 -2.58
CA GLU A 117 15.94 8.72 -1.94
C GLU A 117 16.67 7.44 -2.44
N TYR A 118 16.04 6.66 -3.32
CA TYR A 118 16.55 5.35 -3.76
C TYR A 118 16.66 5.26 -5.29
N PRO A 119 17.72 5.85 -5.89
CA PRO A 119 17.85 5.97 -7.35
C PRO A 119 17.74 4.66 -8.13
N LYS A 120 18.27 3.54 -7.59
CA LYS A 120 18.20 2.22 -8.24
C LYS A 120 16.80 1.62 -8.22
N LEU A 121 16.03 1.83 -7.15
CA LEU A 121 14.64 1.38 -7.07
C LEU A 121 13.78 2.19 -8.03
N ARG A 122 13.97 3.52 -8.04
CA ARG A 122 13.32 4.42 -9.00
C ARG A 122 13.65 4.06 -10.45
N GLU A 123 14.90 3.73 -10.74
CA GLU A 123 15.34 3.29 -12.07
C GLU A 123 14.64 1.97 -12.48
N LEU A 124 14.57 0.98 -11.58
CA LEU A 124 13.89 -0.28 -11.85
C LEU A 124 12.42 -0.06 -12.22
N ILE A 125 11.68 0.72 -11.43
CA ILE A 125 10.26 1.00 -11.69
C ILE A 125 10.10 1.72 -13.03
N LYS A 126 10.87 2.79 -13.25
CA LYS A 126 10.84 3.53 -14.52
C LYS A 126 11.09 2.64 -15.74
N LEU A 127 12.12 1.81 -15.70
CA LEU A 127 12.43 0.92 -16.82
C LEU A 127 11.34 -0.12 -17.08
N LYS A 128 10.67 -0.60 -16.01
CA LYS A 128 9.52 -1.50 -16.16
C LYS A 128 8.32 -0.78 -16.76
N ASP A 129 7.99 0.42 -16.27
CA ASP A 129 6.91 1.26 -16.82
C ASP A 129 7.14 1.57 -18.30
N ASP A 130 8.36 1.96 -18.66
CA ASP A 130 8.74 2.23 -20.05
C ASP A 130 8.56 0.98 -20.93
N LEU A 131 8.96 -0.20 -20.45
CA LEU A 131 8.79 -1.48 -21.16
C LEU A 131 7.30 -1.87 -21.30
N ILE A 132 6.51 -1.68 -20.24
CA ILE A 132 5.06 -1.93 -20.26
C ILE A 132 4.39 -1.02 -21.29
N ALA A 133 4.72 0.28 -21.28
CA ALA A 133 4.17 1.24 -22.23
C ALA A 133 4.53 0.92 -23.69
N GLN A 134 5.76 0.50 -23.96
CA GLN A 134 6.22 0.12 -25.29
C GLN A 134 5.54 -1.14 -25.84
N THR A 135 5.18 -2.07 -24.95
CA THR A 135 4.61 -3.38 -25.32
C THR A 135 3.09 -3.44 -25.13
N ALA A 136 2.47 -2.36 -24.65
CA ALA A 136 1.03 -2.27 -24.42
C ALA A 136 0.25 -2.34 -25.74
N THR A 137 -0.83 -3.11 -25.75
CA THR A 137 -1.83 -2.99 -26.81
C THR A 137 -2.57 -1.65 -26.68
N PRO A 138 -3.17 -1.11 -27.76
CA PRO A 138 -4.12 -0.02 -27.62
C PRO A 138 -5.24 -0.39 -26.64
N PRO A 139 -5.82 0.59 -25.92
CA PRO A 139 -6.93 0.33 -25.02
C PRO A 139 -8.11 -0.25 -25.80
N MET A 140 -8.60 -1.41 -25.36
CA MET A 140 -9.79 -2.02 -25.91
C MET A 140 -10.85 -2.16 -24.84
N TYR A 141 -12.12 -2.04 -25.23
CA TYR A 141 -13.22 -2.08 -24.29
C TYR A 141 -14.51 -2.58 -24.94
N LEU A 142 -15.32 -3.26 -24.13
CA LEU A 142 -16.57 -3.90 -24.53
C LEU A 142 -17.65 -3.60 -23.50
N ARG A 143 -18.64 -2.80 -23.88
CA ARG A 143 -19.88 -2.66 -23.13
C ARG A 143 -20.71 -3.95 -23.24
N CYS A 144 -20.95 -4.62 -22.12
CA CYS A 144 -21.85 -5.78 -22.07
C CYS A 144 -22.46 -6.01 -20.68
N ASP A 145 -23.58 -6.73 -20.63
CA ASP A 145 -24.18 -7.24 -19.41
C ASP A 145 -23.46 -8.54 -18.99
N LEU A 146 -22.59 -8.43 -17.98
CA LEU A 146 -21.78 -9.55 -17.47
C LEU A 146 -22.61 -10.70 -16.88
N ALA A 147 -23.88 -10.48 -16.54
CA ALA A 147 -24.75 -11.55 -16.05
C ALA A 147 -25.19 -12.52 -17.15
N LYS A 148 -25.15 -12.08 -18.42
CA LYS A 148 -25.62 -12.85 -19.58
C LYS A 148 -24.53 -13.11 -20.61
N PHE A 149 -23.37 -12.49 -20.46
CA PHE A 149 -22.28 -12.55 -21.42
C PHE A 149 -21.58 -13.92 -21.41
N ASP A 150 -21.45 -14.56 -22.58
CA ASP A 150 -20.60 -15.74 -22.73
C ASP A 150 -19.15 -15.30 -22.91
N PHE A 151 -18.33 -15.55 -21.90
CA PHE A 151 -16.92 -15.19 -21.93
C PHE A 151 -16.11 -15.86 -23.06
N LYS A 152 -16.64 -16.91 -23.69
CA LYS A 152 -16.02 -17.51 -24.90
C LYS A 152 -16.00 -16.54 -26.08
N GLU A 153 -16.92 -15.57 -26.12
CA GLU A 153 -16.95 -14.53 -27.14
C GLU A 153 -15.72 -13.63 -27.12
N LEU A 154 -14.94 -13.59 -26.03
CA LEU A 154 -13.65 -12.89 -25.98
C LEU A 154 -12.60 -13.49 -26.92
N GLY A 155 -12.80 -14.74 -27.38
CA GLY A 155 -11.98 -15.40 -28.41
C GLY A 155 -10.52 -15.68 -28.04
N THR A 156 -10.10 -15.38 -26.81
CA THR A 156 -8.74 -15.67 -26.32
C THR A 156 -8.72 -15.91 -24.81
N LYS A 157 -7.62 -16.47 -24.32
CA LYS A 157 -7.35 -16.64 -22.89
C LYS A 157 -6.50 -15.48 -22.38
N PHE A 158 -6.64 -15.15 -21.09
CA PHE A 158 -5.94 -14.03 -20.47
C PHE A 158 -4.88 -14.51 -19.47
N ASP A 159 -3.78 -13.76 -19.37
CA ASP A 159 -2.71 -13.99 -18.39
C ASP A 159 -3.11 -13.45 -17.01
N VAL A 160 -3.83 -12.32 -17.00
CA VAL A 160 -4.31 -11.67 -15.79
C VAL A 160 -5.75 -11.17 -15.96
N VAL A 161 -6.56 -11.34 -14.91
CA VAL A 161 -7.90 -10.77 -14.82
C VAL A 161 -8.03 -9.95 -13.54
N LEU A 162 -8.36 -8.67 -13.65
CA LEU A 162 -8.80 -7.79 -12.57
C LEU A 162 -10.33 -7.78 -12.54
N ILE A 163 -10.94 -7.97 -11.37
CA ILE A 163 -12.39 -8.04 -11.19
C ILE A 163 -12.81 -7.06 -10.11
N GLU A 164 -13.64 -6.08 -10.48
CA GLU A 164 -14.13 -5.03 -9.59
C GLU A 164 -15.67 -5.03 -9.51
N PRO A 165 -16.30 -6.09 -8.99
CA PRO A 165 -17.76 -6.20 -9.01
C PRO A 165 -18.39 -5.10 -8.13
N PRO A 166 -19.55 -4.54 -8.51
CA PRO A 166 -20.26 -3.55 -7.71
C PRO A 166 -20.92 -4.22 -6.50
N LEU A 167 -20.18 -4.35 -5.40
CA LEU A 167 -20.63 -5.04 -4.20
C LEU A 167 -21.76 -4.27 -3.49
N GLU A 168 -22.76 -4.99 -2.98
CA GLU A 168 -23.85 -4.41 -2.16
C GLU A 168 -23.36 -3.60 -0.95
N GLU A 169 -22.18 -3.92 -0.42
CA GLU A 169 -21.60 -3.16 0.70
C GLU A 169 -21.25 -1.71 0.31
N TYR A 170 -20.91 -1.46 -0.97
CA TYR A 170 -20.56 -0.13 -1.47
C TYR A 170 -21.74 0.83 -1.43
N GLN A 171 -22.97 0.34 -1.51
CA GLN A 171 -24.16 1.18 -1.29
C GLN A 171 -24.13 1.83 0.09
N ARG A 172 -23.73 1.08 1.11
CA ARG A 172 -23.72 1.54 2.51
C ARG A 172 -22.41 2.25 2.86
N SER A 173 -21.27 1.73 2.41
CA SER A 173 -19.95 2.25 2.77
C SER A 173 -19.51 3.45 1.93
N LEU A 174 -19.89 3.48 0.65
CA LEU A 174 -19.49 4.54 -0.30
C LEU A 174 -20.69 5.42 -0.70
N GLY A 175 -21.92 5.03 -0.37
CA GLY A 175 -23.10 5.85 -0.61
C GLY A 175 -23.65 5.82 -2.02
N VAL A 176 -23.25 4.83 -2.81
CA VAL A 176 -23.64 4.71 -4.22
C VAL A 176 -25.03 4.10 -4.31
N THR A 177 -25.93 4.68 -5.10
CA THR A 177 -27.31 4.16 -5.26
C THR A 177 -27.74 3.94 -6.70
N ASN A 178 -27.01 4.49 -7.66
CA ASN A 178 -27.44 4.59 -9.06
C ASN A 178 -26.81 3.48 -9.93
N MET A 179 -26.73 2.25 -9.43
CA MET A 179 -26.20 1.12 -10.18
C MET A 179 -26.83 -0.20 -9.74
N GLU A 180 -26.69 -1.23 -10.57
CA GLU A 180 -27.04 -2.59 -10.19
C GLU A 180 -25.91 -3.24 -9.39
N PHE A 181 -26.21 -3.66 -8.16
CA PHE A 181 -25.26 -4.34 -7.30
C PHE A 181 -25.25 -5.85 -7.55
N TRP A 182 -24.08 -6.45 -7.34
CA TRP A 182 -23.85 -7.87 -7.50
C TRP A 182 -23.65 -8.54 -6.14
N ASN A 183 -24.40 -9.62 -5.92
CA ASN A 183 -24.19 -10.49 -4.78
C ASN A 183 -23.09 -11.52 -5.09
N TRP A 184 -22.59 -12.17 -4.03
CA TRP A 184 -21.48 -13.12 -4.15
C TRP A 184 -21.82 -14.40 -4.91
N GLU A 185 -23.08 -14.80 -5.01
CA GLU A 185 -23.50 -15.94 -5.82
C GLU A 185 -23.40 -15.62 -7.31
N GLN A 186 -23.88 -14.45 -7.73
CA GLN A 186 -23.74 -13.96 -9.10
C GLN A 186 -22.26 -13.84 -9.49
N ILE A 187 -21.43 -13.23 -8.62
CA ILE A 187 -19.98 -13.10 -8.85
C ILE A 187 -19.37 -14.50 -9.00
N MET A 188 -19.66 -15.42 -8.07
CA MET A 188 -19.15 -16.79 -8.10
C MET A 188 -19.58 -17.58 -9.35
N ASN A 189 -20.68 -17.21 -10.01
CA ASN A 189 -21.17 -17.86 -11.22
C ASN A 189 -20.49 -17.37 -12.51
N LEU A 190 -19.62 -16.35 -12.46
CA LEU A 190 -18.78 -15.98 -13.60
C LEU A 190 -17.80 -17.11 -13.96
N ASP A 191 -17.64 -17.39 -15.25
CA ASP A 191 -16.77 -18.47 -15.77
C ASP A 191 -15.29 -18.06 -15.85
N ILE A 192 -14.77 -17.39 -14.82
CA ILE A 192 -13.39 -16.85 -14.77
C ILE A 192 -12.34 -17.95 -14.95
N GLY A 193 -12.61 -19.15 -14.42
CA GLY A 193 -11.74 -20.31 -14.57
C GLY A 193 -11.49 -20.68 -16.03
N GLU A 194 -12.46 -20.49 -16.91
CA GLU A 194 -12.31 -20.73 -18.34
C GLU A 194 -11.60 -19.58 -19.05
N VAL A 195 -11.75 -18.33 -18.60
CA VAL A 195 -11.17 -17.15 -19.26
C VAL A 195 -9.65 -17.07 -19.11
N VAL A 196 -9.13 -17.53 -17.97
CA VAL A 196 -7.69 -17.45 -17.67
C VAL A 196 -6.93 -18.64 -18.24
N ASP A 197 -5.75 -18.35 -18.81
CA ASP A 197 -4.85 -19.36 -19.37
C ASP A 197 -4.37 -20.39 -18.31
N VAL A 198 -3.64 -21.41 -18.74
CA VAL A 198 -3.15 -22.52 -17.91
C VAL A 198 -2.28 -22.01 -16.75
N ARG A 199 -1.47 -20.97 -17.02
CA ARG A 199 -0.75 -20.18 -16.02
C ARG A 199 -1.32 -18.76 -16.04
N GLY A 200 -1.76 -18.26 -14.89
CA GLY A 200 -2.35 -16.92 -14.85
C GLY A 200 -2.80 -16.51 -13.44
N PHE A 201 -3.24 -15.25 -13.36
CA PHE A 201 -3.56 -14.60 -12.09
C PHE A 201 -4.92 -13.93 -12.12
N VAL A 202 -5.58 -13.90 -10.96
CA VAL A 202 -6.81 -13.14 -10.73
C VAL A 202 -6.58 -12.17 -9.59
N PHE A 203 -7.07 -10.95 -9.74
CA PHE A 203 -7.11 -9.91 -8.72
C PHE A 203 -8.57 -9.55 -8.50
N LEU A 204 -9.11 -9.87 -7.32
CA LEU A 204 -10.54 -9.72 -7.01
C LEU A 204 -10.71 -8.71 -5.88
N TRP A 205 -11.35 -7.58 -6.15
CA TRP A 205 -11.78 -6.66 -5.11
C TRP A 205 -12.92 -7.28 -4.30
N CYS A 206 -12.69 -7.43 -3.00
CA CYS A 206 -13.55 -8.13 -2.07
C CYS A 206 -14.22 -7.20 -1.04
N GLY A 207 -14.04 -5.90 -1.17
CA GLY A 207 -14.48 -4.94 -0.16
C GLY A 207 -13.79 -5.20 1.18
N SER A 208 -14.53 -5.08 2.28
CA SER A 208 -14.00 -5.08 3.64
C SER A 208 -14.72 -6.06 4.60
N SER A 209 -15.76 -6.73 4.12
CA SER A 209 -16.69 -7.54 4.93
C SER A 209 -16.61 -9.04 4.61
N GLN A 210 -17.78 -9.68 4.55
CA GLN A 210 -18.00 -11.05 4.09
C GLN A 210 -17.29 -11.39 2.77
N GLY A 211 -16.96 -10.38 1.96
CA GLY A 211 -16.26 -10.59 0.70
C GLY A 211 -14.87 -11.19 0.86
N LEU A 212 -14.24 -11.08 2.03
CA LEU A 212 -13.00 -11.81 2.32
C LEU A 212 -13.21 -13.33 2.24
N ASP A 213 -14.27 -13.84 2.85
CA ASP A 213 -14.56 -15.28 2.87
C ASP A 213 -15.16 -15.72 1.54
N MET A 214 -16.11 -14.95 1.01
CA MET A 214 -16.78 -15.26 -0.25
C MET A 214 -15.83 -15.16 -1.45
N GLY A 215 -14.93 -14.18 -1.49
CA GLY A 215 -13.91 -14.07 -2.52
C GLY A 215 -12.95 -15.26 -2.52
N ARG A 216 -12.59 -15.81 -1.34
CA ARG A 216 -11.83 -17.08 -1.25
C ARG A 216 -12.62 -18.25 -1.82
N ASN A 217 -13.94 -18.27 -1.67
CA ASN A 217 -14.80 -19.29 -2.27
C ASN A 217 -14.86 -19.16 -3.80
N CYS A 218 -14.98 -17.93 -4.32
CA CYS A 218 -14.89 -17.63 -5.76
C CYS A 218 -13.57 -18.15 -6.34
N LEU A 219 -12.42 -17.77 -5.73
CA LEU A 219 -11.11 -18.24 -6.18
C LEU A 219 -11.02 -19.77 -6.25
N ARG A 220 -11.52 -20.48 -5.22
CA ARG A 220 -11.54 -21.95 -5.21
C ARG A 220 -12.40 -22.52 -6.33
N LYS A 221 -13.62 -21.99 -6.54
CA LYS A 221 -14.52 -22.44 -7.61
C LYS A 221 -13.91 -22.24 -9.00
N TRP A 222 -13.24 -21.11 -9.21
CA TRP A 222 -12.57 -20.79 -10.47
C TRP A 222 -11.23 -21.53 -10.68
N GLY A 223 -10.79 -22.35 -9.72
CA GLY A 223 -9.56 -23.14 -9.83
C GLY A 223 -8.26 -22.40 -9.45
N PHE A 224 -8.37 -21.31 -8.69
CA PHE A 224 -7.24 -20.53 -8.19
C PHE A 224 -6.91 -20.85 -6.73
N ARG A 225 -5.63 -20.79 -6.40
CA ARG A 225 -5.16 -20.77 -5.01
C ARG A 225 -4.93 -19.32 -4.61
N ARG A 226 -5.49 -18.87 -3.48
CA ARG A 226 -5.16 -17.53 -2.93
C ARG A 226 -3.66 -17.50 -2.58
N CYS A 227 -2.94 -16.53 -3.10
CA CYS A 227 -1.50 -16.38 -2.90
C CYS A 227 -1.15 -15.10 -2.14
N GLU A 228 -1.77 -13.95 -2.44
CA GLU A 228 -1.56 -12.68 -1.73
C GLU A 228 -2.90 -12.01 -1.36
N ASP A 229 -2.85 -10.99 -0.51
CA ASP A 229 -3.98 -10.16 -0.07
C ASP A 229 -3.56 -8.69 -0.05
N ILE A 230 -3.82 -7.98 -1.15
CA ILE A 230 -3.41 -6.58 -1.31
C ILE A 230 -4.43 -5.70 -0.57
N CYS A 231 -3.98 -4.97 0.45
CA CYS A 231 -4.84 -4.08 1.23
C CYS A 231 -4.77 -2.65 0.70
N TRP A 232 -5.91 -2.11 0.29
CA TRP A 232 -6.07 -0.68 0.08
C TRP A 232 -6.49 0.00 1.38
N ILE A 233 -5.55 0.70 2.00
CA ILE A 233 -5.74 1.41 3.25
C ILE A 233 -6.06 2.87 2.94
N ARG A 234 -7.18 3.36 3.49
CA ARG A 234 -7.67 4.71 3.21
C ARG A 234 -7.31 5.67 4.33
N THR A 235 -6.52 6.68 4.05
CA THR A 235 -6.27 7.80 4.97
C THR A 235 -7.49 8.73 5.03
N ASN A 236 -7.55 9.56 6.05
CA ASN A 236 -8.56 10.63 6.17
C ASN A 236 -7.89 11.96 6.56
N VAL A 237 -6.74 12.26 5.93
CA VAL A 237 -5.96 13.47 6.21
C VAL A 237 -6.79 14.73 5.94
N LYS A 238 -7.60 14.73 4.87
CA LYS A 238 -8.42 15.87 4.47
C LYS A 238 -9.64 16.05 5.37
N ASN A 239 -10.21 14.94 5.86
CA ASN A 239 -11.44 14.94 6.65
C ASN A 239 -11.32 14.02 7.89
N PRO A 240 -10.56 14.43 8.93
CA PRO A 240 -10.48 13.67 10.17
C PRO A 240 -11.86 13.45 10.80
N GLY A 241 -12.08 12.26 11.36
CA GLY A 241 -13.34 11.94 12.01
C GLY A 241 -13.64 10.45 12.11
N HIS A 242 -14.65 10.14 12.91
CA HIS A 242 -15.17 8.78 13.06
C HIS A 242 -16.27 8.53 12.03
N SER A 243 -16.24 7.36 11.38
CA SER A 243 -17.27 6.98 10.42
C SER A 243 -18.59 6.73 11.16
N LYS A 244 -19.66 7.38 10.69
CA LYS A 244 -21.01 7.24 11.27
C LYS A 244 -21.75 6.00 10.75
N ASN A 245 -21.35 5.46 9.59
CA ASN A 245 -21.96 4.30 8.96
C ASN A 245 -21.23 3.01 9.33
N LEU A 246 -21.48 2.51 10.55
CA LEU A 246 -20.99 1.22 10.99
C LEU A 246 -22.04 0.14 10.70
N ASP A 247 -21.64 -0.95 10.04
CA ASP A 247 -22.49 -2.16 9.97
C ASP A 247 -22.59 -2.76 11.38
N GLY A 248 -23.80 -3.14 11.83
CA GLY A 248 -24.03 -3.68 13.16
C GLY A 248 -23.27 -4.98 13.45
N LYS A 249 -22.74 -5.66 12.42
CA LYS A 249 -21.84 -6.83 12.57
C LYS A 249 -20.38 -6.45 12.83
N ASN A 250 -19.99 -5.20 12.65
CA ASN A 250 -18.60 -4.78 12.72
C ASN A 250 -18.23 -4.37 14.14
N VAL A 251 -17.12 -4.92 14.65
CA VAL A 251 -16.55 -4.52 15.95
C VAL A 251 -15.71 -3.24 15.82
N PHE A 252 -15.03 -3.06 14.68
CA PHE A 252 -14.17 -1.91 14.41
C PHE A 252 -14.62 -1.14 13.18
N GLN A 253 -14.29 0.15 13.15
CA GLN A 253 -14.42 0.97 11.94
C GLN A 253 -13.50 0.40 10.84
N ARG A 254 -14.08 0.06 9.70
CA ARG A 254 -13.33 -0.49 8.57
C ARG A 254 -12.81 0.63 7.69
N THR A 255 -11.48 0.76 7.64
CA THR A 255 -10.79 1.85 6.92
C THR A 255 -9.96 1.33 5.75
N LYS A 256 -10.19 0.09 5.31
CA LYS A 256 -9.49 -0.56 4.20
C LYS A 256 -10.40 -1.50 3.40
N GLU A 257 -10.00 -1.74 2.16
CA GLU A 257 -10.56 -2.77 1.28
C GLU A 257 -9.47 -3.77 0.90
N HIS A 258 -9.90 -4.97 0.47
CA HIS A 258 -9.01 -6.07 0.11
C HIS A 258 -9.13 -6.44 -1.35
N CYS A 259 -8.00 -6.62 -2.02
CA CYS A 259 -7.89 -7.21 -3.34
C CYS A 259 -7.18 -8.56 -3.22
N LEU A 260 -7.94 -9.65 -3.29
CA LEU A 260 -7.38 -10.99 -3.17
C LEU A 260 -6.71 -11.39 -4.48
N MET A 261 -5.47 -11.89 -4.37
CA MET A 261 -4.71 -12.38 -5.51
C MET A 261 -4.77 -13.91 -5.57
N GLY A 262 -5.24 -14.46 -6.69
CA GLY A 262 -5.30 -15.88 -6.99
C GLY A 262 -4.26 -16.29 -8.04
N ILE A 263 -3.66 -17.47 -7.87
CA ILE A 263 -2.77 -18.10 -8.85
C ILE A 263 -3.41 -19.38 -9.41
N LYS A 264 -3.38 -19.52 -10.74
CA LYS A 264 -3.74 -20.75 -11.48
C LYS A 264 -2.50 -21.34 -12.13
N GLY A 265 -2.45 -22.68 -12.19
CA GLY A 265 -1.29 -23.41 -12.72
C GLY A 265 -0.11 -23.46 -11.75
N THR A 266 1.08 -23.74 -12.29
CA THR A 266 2.35 -23.77 -11.55
C THR A 266 3.24 -22.63 -12.04
N VAL A 267 3.59 -21.71 -11.14
CA VAL A 267 4.54 -20.62 -11.41
C VAL A 267 5.57 -20.59 -10.30
N ARG A 268 6.86 -20.54 -10.66
CA ARG A 268 8.01 -20.60 -9.75
C ARG A 268 8.91 -19.39 -9.98
N ARG A 269 9.08 -18.57 -8.94
CA ARG A 269 9.89 -17.33 -8.97
C ARG A 269 11.34 -17.53 -9.45
N SER A 270 11.90 -18.72 -9.24
CA SER A 270 13.30 -19.03 -9.59
C SER A 270 13.51 -19.42 -11.05
N THR A 271 12.49 -19.96 -11.72
CA THR A 271 12.59 -20.48 -13.09
C THR A 271 11.78 -19.67 -14.08
N ASP A 272 10.66 -19.09 -13.64
CA ASP A 272 9.66 -18.49 -14.51
C ASP A 272 9.76 -16.96 -14.51
N GLY A 273 11.01 -16.47 -14.55
CA GLY A 273 11.32 -15.03 -14.61
C GLY A 273 10.89 -14.37 -15.92
N ASP A 274 10.64 -15.18 -16.96
CA ASP A 274 10.02 -14.78 -18.23
C ASP A 274 8.53 -14.45 -18.09
N PHE A 275 7.88 -14.87 -17.00
CA PHE A 275 6.45 -14.68 -16.77
C PHE A 275 6.15 -13.78 -15.58
N ILE A 276 6.97 -13.83 -14.51
CA ILE A 276 6.76 -13.02 -13.31
C ILE A 276 8.02 -12.32 -12.80
N HIS A 277 7.84 -11.09 -12.34
CA HIS A 277 8.80 -10.34 -11.54
C HIS A 277 8.24 -10.15 -10.13
N ALA A 278 8.39 -11.19 -9.30
CA ALA A 278 7.94 -11.15 -7.91
C ALA A 278 8.76 -10.15 -7.05
N ASN A 279 8.14 -9.68 -5.96
CA ASN A 279 8.77 -8.84 -4.95
C ASN A 279 9.23 -7.45 -5.43
N VAL A 280 8.71 -6.97 -6.56
CA VAL A 280 8.92 -5.58 -7.03
C VAL A 280 8.08 -4.62 -6.19
N ASP A 281 6.80 -4.93 -6.01
CA ASP A 281 5.85 -4.15 -5.22
C ASP A 281 5.48 -4.87 -3.92
N ILE A 282 4.94 -4.09 -2.96
CA ILE A 282 4.38 -4.58 -1.70
C ILE A 282 2.86 -4.81 -1.82
N ASP A 283 2.27 -5.46 -0.83
CA ASP A 283 0.85 -5.79 -0.75
C ASP A 283 -0.02 -4.69 -0.10
N LEU A 284 0.45 -3.44 -0.13
CA LEU A 284 -0.26 -2.29 0.45
C LEU A 284 -0.38 -1.17 -0.58
N ILE A 285 -1.60 -0.63 -0.69
CA ILE A 285 -1.87 0.63 -1.38
C ILE A 285 -2.40 1.59 -0.32
N ILE A 286 -1.79 2.78 -0.19
CA ILE A 286 -2.22 3.79 0.77
C ILE A 286 -2.58 5.06 0.00
N SER A 287 -3.84 5.46 0.09
CA SER A 287 -4.32 6.69 -0.53
C SER A 287 -5.38 7.35 0.34
N GLU A 288 -5.67 8.61 0.05
CA GLU A 288 -6.78 9.30 0.69
C GLU A 288 -8.12 8.63 0.33
N GLU A 289 -9.03 8.62 1.30
CA GLU A 289 -10.41 8.18 1.09
C GLU A 289 -11.07 8.99 -0.04
N THR A 290 -11.79 8.26 -0.90
CA THR A 290 -12.47 8.85 -2.05
C THR A 290 -13.69 9.65 -1.61
N GLU A 291 -14.13 10.55 -2.48
CA GLU A 291 -15.36 11.32 -2.26
C GLU A 291 -16.60 10.40 -2.20
N TYR A 292 -17.60 10.82 -1.44
CA TYR A 292 -18.86 10.08 -1.31
C TYR A 292 -19.52 9.88 -2.69
N GLY A 293 -19.94 8.65 -2.98
CA GLY A 293 -20.49 8.26 -4.27
C GLY A 293 -19.47 7.78 -5.30
N SER A 294 -18.17 7.80 -4.98
CA SER A 294 -17.13 7.24 -5.87
C SER A 294 -16.88 5.76 -5.61
N LEU A 295 -16.86 4.96 -6.68
CA LEU A 295 -16.48 3.54 -6.66
C LEU A 295 -15.02 3.31 -7.05
N GLU A 296 -14.34 4.36 -7.51
CA GLU A 296 -13.02 4.25 -8.10
C GLU A 296 -12.03 3.61 -7.13
N LYS A 297 -11.33 2.61 -7.63
CA LYS A 297 -10.23 1.94 -6.94
C LYS A 297 -8.92 2.65 -7.26
N PRO A 298 -7.89 2.55 -6.39
CA PRO A 298 -6.63 3.24 -6.63
C PRO A 298 -5.94 2.68 -7.88
N VAL A 299 -5.56 3.56 -8.81
CA VAL A 299 -4.89 3.20 -10.08
C VAL A 299 -3.62 2.38 -9.88
N GLU A 300 -2.99 2.49 -8.71
CA GLU A 300 -1.81 1.72 -8.31
C GLU A 300 -2.00 0.19 -8.42
N ILE A 301 -3.24 -0.31 -8.34
CA ILE A 301 -3.49 -1.74 -8.56
C ILE A 301 -3.06 -2.21 -9.95
N PHE A 302 -3.23 -1.37 -10.98
CA PHE A 302 -2.76 -1.69 -12.33
C PHE A 302 -1.24 -1.78 -12.38
N HIS A 303 -0.53 -0.88 -11.69
CA HIS A 303 0.93 -0.89 -11.65
C HIS A 303 1.46 -2.15 -10.97
N ILE A 304 0.90 -2.53 -9.81
CA ILE A 304 1.27 -3.77 -9.11
C ILE A 304 1.09 -4.98 -10.03
N ILE A 305 -0.05 -5.04 -10.74
CA ILE A 305 -0.35 -6.15 -11.65
C ILE A 305 0.65 -6.21 -12.83
N GLU A 306 0.90 -5.08 -13.48
CA GLU A 306 1.76 -4.98 -14.67
C GLU A 306 3.23 -5.17 -14.33
N HIS A 307 3.67 -4.70 -13.17
CA HIS A 307 5.02 -4.97 -12.66
C HIS A 307 5.22 -6.45 -12.34
N PHE A 308 4.21 -7.08 -11.75
CA PHE A 308 4.28 -8.46 -11.31
C PHE A 308 4.23 -9.46 -12.48
N CYS A 309 3.25 -9.36 -13.37
CA CYS A 309 3.01 -10.32 -14.45
C CYS A 309 3.42 -9.74 -15.82
N LEU A 310 4.34 -10.43 -16.49
CA LEU A 310 4.83 -10.06 -17.82
C LEU A 310 3.87 -10.46 -18.94
N GLY A 311 2.83 -11.24 -18.65
CA GLY A 311 1.78 -11.58 -19.60
C GLY A 311 1.06 -10.32 -20.09
N ARG A 312 0.93 -10.20 -21.41
CA ARG A 312 0.38 -9.00 -22.07
C ARG A 312 -1.14 -9.05 -22.21
N ARG A 313 -1.78 -10.21 -22.04
CA ARG A 313 -3.23 -10.36 -22.20
C ARG A 313 -3.92 -10.09 -20.86
N ARG A 314 -4.37 -8.85 -20.67
CA ARG A 314 -4.94 -8.38 -19.39
C ARG A 314 -6.41 -7.99 -19.56
N LEU A 315 -7.27 -8.48 -18.67
CA LEU A 315 -8.71 -8.25 -18.69
C LEU A 315 -9.15 -7.54 -17.41
N HIS A 316 -9.89 -6.45 -17.55
CA HIS A 316 -10.52 -5.74 -16.44
C HIS A 316 -12.04 -5.90 -16.54
N LEU A 317 -12.63 -6.69 -15.64
CA LEU A 317 -14.07 -6.91 -15.53
C LEU A 317 -14.70 -5.90 -14.58
N PHE A 318 -15.90 -5.44 -14.94
CA PHE A 318 -16.64 -4.35 -14.30
C PHE A 318 -15.94 -2.98 -14.40
N GLY A 319 -15.05 -2.83 -15.38
CA GLY A 319 -14.42 -1.55 -15.66
C GLY A 319 -15.39 -0.53 -16.25
N ARG A 320 -15.04 0.74 -16.05
CA ARG A 320 -15.78 1.93 -16.49
C ARG A 320 -14.92 2.75 -17.46
N ASP A 321 -15.52 3.75 -18.10
CA ASP A 321 -14.81 4.67 -19.01
C ASP A 321 -13.57 5.30 -18.36
N SER A 322 -13.66 5.65 -17.06
CA SER A 322 -12.57 6.19 -16.24
C SER A 322 -11.37 5.25 -16.05
N THR A 323 -11.58 3.94 -16.26
CA THR A 323 -10.58 2.89 -16.01
C THR A 323 -10.00 2.27 -17.28
N ILE A 324 -10.41 2.77 -18.46
CA ILE A 324 -9.87 2.32 -19.74
C ILE A 324 -8.36 2.61 -19.76
N ARG A 325 -7.55 1.57 -20.00
CA ARG A 325 -6.09 1.65 -19.90
C ARG A 325 -5.39 0.94 -21.07
N PRO A 326 -4.31 1.50 -21.64
CA PRO A 326 -3.46 0.79 -22.59
C PRO A 326 -2.95 -0.55 -22.02
N GLY A 327 -2.89 -1.59 -22.84
CA GLY A 327 -2.50 -2.93 -22.42
C GLY A 327 -3.59 -3.74 -21.72
N TRP A 328 -4.83 -3.22 -21.66
CA TRP A 328 -5.99 -3.87 -21.05
C TRP A 328 -7.17 -3.94 -22.00
N VAL A 329 -7.92 -5.04 -21.89
CA VAL A 329 -9.30 -5.15 -22.36
C VAL A 329 -10.22 -4.83 -21.18
N THR A 330 -11.05 -3.81 -21.29
CA THR A 330 -11.97 -3.38 -20.24
C THR A 330 -13.40 -3.80 -20.60
N VAL A 331 -14.05 -4.60 -19.75
CA VAL A 331 -15.38 -5.14 -20.02
C VAL A 331 -16.31 -4.80 -18.87
N GLY A 332 -17.43 -4.15 -19.15
CA GLY A 332 -18.35 -3.72 -18.10
C GLY A 332 -19.66 -3.14 -18.62
N PRO A 333 -20.72 -3.16 -17.79
CA PRO A 333 -22.04 -2.67 -18.20
C PRO A 333 -22.13 -1.14 -18.30
N GLU A 334 -21.27 -0.42 -17.55
CA GLU A 334 -21.25 1.04 -17.46
C GLU A 334 -20.42 1.74 -18.53
N LEU A 335 -19.73 0.99 -19.38
CA LEU A 335 -19.01 1.56 -20.52
C LEU A 335 -19.99 2.27 -21.47
N THR A 336 -19.60 3.43 -22.00
CA THR A 336 -20.48 4.18 -22.91
C THR A 336 -20.42 3.67 -24.35
N ASN A 337 -19.33 3.01 -24.72
CA ASN A 337 -19.07 2.54 -26.09
C ASN A 337 -18.29 1.21 -26.11
N SER A 338 -18.05 0.65 -27.29
CA SER A 338 -17.27 -0.59 -27.50
C SER A 338 -16.34 -0.44 -28.71
N ASN A 339 -15.12 -0.95 -28.60
CA ASN A 339 -14.18 -1.06 -29.73
C ASN A 339 -13.45 -2.42 -29.78
N PHE A 340 -13.74 -3.33 -28.84
CA PHE A 340 -13.10 -4.64 -28.77
C PHE A 340 -13.56 -5.56 -29.91
N THR A 341 -12.62 -6.27 -30.52
CA THR A 341 -12.87 -7.31 -31.52
C THR A 341 -11.87 -8.44 -31.30
N PRO A 342 -12.31 -9.70 -31.09
CA PRO A 342 -11.43 -10.82 -30.74
C PRO A 342 -10.28 -11.05 -31.72
N GLU A 343 -10.56 -10.95 -33.02
CA GLU A 343 -9.58 -11.16 -34.09
C GLU A 343 -8.49 -10.08 -34.05
N TRP A 344 -8.90 -8.82 -33.86
CA TRP A 344 -7.98 -7.69 -33.79
C TRP A 344 -7.14 -7.75 -32.52
N TYR A 345 -7.75 -8.07 -31.38
CA TYR A 345 -7.01 -8.23 -30.13
C TYR A 345 -5.99 -9.36 -30.22
N SER A 346 -6.38 -10.50 -30.78
CA SER A 346 -5.49 -11.65 -30.96
C SER A 346 -4.31 -11.35 -31.89
N SER A 347 -4.51 -10.46 -32.89
CA SER A 347 -3.47 -10.07 -33.85
C SER A 347 -2.21 -9.47 -33.20
N TYR A 348 -2.33 -8.83 -32.03
CA TYR A 348 -1.19 -8.24 -31.31
C TYR A 348 -0.23 -9.27 -30.69
N PHE A 349 -0.60 -10.56 -30.71
CA PHE A 349 0.15 -11.65 -30.08
C PHE A 349 0.58 -12.77 -31.04
N VAL A 350 0.27 -12.65 -32.34
CA VAL A 350 0.47 -13.71 -33.35
C VAL A 350 1.95 -14.08 -33.54
N ASN A 351 2.86 -13.15 -33.29
CA ASN A 351 4.30 -13.40 -33.39
C ASN A 351 4.87 -14.20 -32.21
N GLY A 352 4.02 -14.69 -31.29
CA GLY A 352 4.44 -15.44 -30.09
C GLY A 352 4.85 -14.55 -28.92
N GLU A 353 4.81 -13.23 -29.08
CA GLU A 353 5.12 -12.25 -28.04
C GLU A 353 3.93 -12.07 -27.08
N VAL A 354 3.59 -13.12 -26.33
CA VAL A 354 2.54 -13.07 -25.30
C VAL A 354 3.02 -12.45 -23.99
N THR A 355 4.33 -12.21 -23.86
CA THR A 355 4.94 -11.53 -22.71
C THR A 355 5.65 -10.26 -23.15
N THR A 356 5.87 -9.33 -22.22
CA THR A 356 6.63 -8.09 -22.47
C THR A 356 8.11 -8.33 -22.75
N GLY A 357 8.62 -9.56 -22.52
CA GLY A 357 10.04 -9.80 -22.38
C GLY A 357 10.65 -9.06 -21.17
N CYS A 358 11.98 -8.99 -21.14
CA CYS A 358 12.72 -8.30 -20.10
C CYS A 358 14.05 -7.79 -20.65
N THR A 359 14.45 -6.57 -20.30
CA THR A 359 15.76 -6.03 -20.68
C THR A 359 16.85 -6.50 -19.72
N GLU A 360 18.10 -6.58 -20.18
CA GLU A 360 19.24 -6.95 -19.31
C GLU A 360 19.36 -6.04 -18.08
N ARG A 361 19.02 -4.75 -18.23
CA ARG A 361 19.07 -3.78 -17.14
C ARG A 361 17.98 -4.04 -16.09
N ILE A 362 16.75 -4.35 -16.51
CA ILE A 362 15.68 -4.75 -15.59
C ILE A 362 16.07 -6.06 -14.90
N GLU A 363 16.60 -7.04 -15.65
CA GLU A 363 17.12 -8.28 -15.08
C GLU A 363 18.21 -8.03 -14.02
N ALA A 364 19.12 -7.09 -14.24
CA ALA A 364 20.18 -6.79 -13.29
C ALA A 364 19.68 -6.12 -12.00
N LEU A 365 18.61 -5.33 -12.08
CA LEU A 365 18.08 -4.55 -10.96
C LEU A 365 16.98 -5.26 -10.17
N ARG A 366 16.20 -6.14 -10.80
CA ARG A 366 15.05 -6.76 -10.14
C ARG A 366 15.46 -7.71 -9.00
N PRO A 367 14.63 -7.84 -7.96
CA PRO A 367 14.86 -8.82 -6.89
C PRO A 367 14.92 -10.25 -7.43
N LYS A 368 15.93 -11.01 -7.00
CA LYS A 368 16.14 -12.42 -7.35
C LYS A 368 16.54 -13.24 -6.14
N SER A 369 16.21 -14.53 -6.15
CA SER A 369 16.68 -15.46 -5.13
C SER A 369 18.21 -15.56 -5.17
N PRO A 370 18.90 -15.61 -4.02
CA PRO A 370 20.34 -15.87 -3.99
C PRO A 370 20.67 -17.19 -4.71
N PRO A 371 21.85 -17.30 -5.33
CA PRO A 371 22.31 -18.57 -5.89
C PRO A 371 22.28 -19.66 -4.81
N PRO A 372 21.80 -20.88 -5.10
CA PRO A 372 21.88 -21.97 -4.14
C PRO A 372 23.34 -22.14 -3.74
N LYS A 373 23.63 -22.17 -2.43
CA LYS A 373 24.99 -22.44 -1.93
C LYS A 373 25.42 -23.80 -2.48
N GLY A 374 26.24 -23.79 -3.54
CA GLY A 374 26.83 -25.00 -4.07
C GLY A 374 27.60 -25.70 -2.95
N LYS A 375 27.39 -27.02 -2.80
CA LYS A 375 28.34 -27.88 -2.10
C LYS A 375 29.72 -27.49 -2.61
N GLY A 376 30.56 -26.97 -1.71
CA GLY A 376 31.83 -26.36 -2.06
C GLY A 376 32.59 -27.20 -3.07
N VAL A 377 32.95 -26.58 -4.18
CA VAL A 377 34.06 -27.05 -5.01
C VAL A 377 35.21 -27.24 -4.04
N THR A 378 35.66 -28.49 -3.89
CA THR A 378 36.83 -28.86 -3.09
C THR A 378 38.06 -28.22 -3.73
N GLY A 379 38.28 -26.95 -3.37
CA GLY A 379 39.51 -26.22 -3.62
C GLY A 379 40.61 -26.83 -2.78
N SER A 380 41.54 -27.48 -3.48
CA SER A 380 42.85 -27.93 -3.00
C SER A 380 43.47 -26.92 -2.02
N ARG A 381 43.48 -27.26 -0.73
CA ARG A 381 44.45 -26.75 0.25
C ARG A 381 44.91 -27.91 1.13
N GLY A 382 46.24 -28.01 1.22
CA GLY A 382 46.96 -29.20 1.63
C GLY A 382 46.87 -29.57 3.11
N ARG A 383 47.21 -30.85 3.32
CA ARG A 383 47.95 -31.44 4.45
C ARG A 383 47.79 -30.79 5.83
N GLY A 384 47.14 -31.55 6.70
CA GLY A 384 47.31 -31.48 8.16
C GLY A 384 46.45 -32.56 8.81
N GLY A 385 47.03 -33.75 9.02
CA GLY A 385 46.31 -34.88 9.59
C GLY A 385 46.02 -34.72 11.08
N ALA A 386 44.89 -35.28 11.52
CA ALA A 386 44.77 -36.01 12.78
C ALA A 386 43.46 -36.81 12.77
N SER A 387 43.61 -38.12 12.90
CA SER A 387 42.55 -39.09 13.15
C SER A 387 41.84 -38.81 14.48
N ARG A 388 40.50 -38.85 14.48
CA ARG A 388 39.70 -39.50 15.53
C ARG A 388 38.20 -39.51 15.22
N GLY A 389 37.59 -40.70 15.33
CA GLY A 389 36.28 -40.84 15.96
C GLY A 389 35.08 -41.08 15.04
N THR A 390 35.01 -42.28 14.46
CA THR A 390 33.79 -42.89 13.94
C THR A 390 32.73 -42.99 15.05
N PHE A 391 31.55 -42.40 14.85
CA PHE A 391 30.33 -42.83 15.54
C PHE A 391 29.18 -42.94 14.54
N SER A 392 28.90 -44.20 14.21
CA SER A 392 27.67 -44.66 13.55
C SER A 392 26.56 -44.80 14.60
N ARG A 393 25.46 -44.08 14.43
CA ARG A 393 24.10 -44.43 14.87
C ARG A 393 23.17 -43.78 13.84
N GLY A 394 22.35 -44.48 13.07
CA GLY A 394 21.49 -45.59 13.43
C GLY A 394 20.06 -45.10 13.26
N ARG A 395 19.39 -45.56 12.19
CA ARG A 395 18.00 -45.25 11.81
C ARG A 395 17.03 -45.42 13.00
N GLY A 396 16.08 -44.50 13.11
CA GLY A 396 14.89 -44.63 13.96
C GLY A 396 13.70 -43.93 13.33
N ARG A 397 12.96 -44.67 12.51
CA ARG A 397 11.67 -44.30 11.91
C ARG A 397 10.59 -44.58 12.96
N VAL A 398 9.82 -43.58 13.39
CA VAL A 398 8.58 -43.81 14.16
C VAL A 398 7.48 -42.94 13.58
N SER A 399 6.46 -43.62 13.06
CA SER A 399 5.15 -43.12 12.67
C SER A 399 4.18 -43.25 13.84
N LEU A 400 3.42 -42.20 14.15
CA LEU A 400 2.18 -42.21 14.94
C LEU A 400 1.25 -41.17 14.30
N PHE A 401 0.31 -41.58 13.44
CA PHE A 401 -1.09 -41.93 13.71
C PHE A 401 -1.96 -40.78 14.29
N SER A 402 -2.78 -40.21 13.38
CA SER A 402 -4.24 -39.98 13.45
C SER A 402 -4.92 -39.49 14.75
N HIS A 403 -5.53 -38.28 14.65
CA HIS A 403 -6.97 -37.92 14.83
C HIS A 403 -7.67 -38.28 16.16
N PRO A 404 -8.69 -37.52 16.62
CA PRO A 404 -9.81 -36.95 15.84
C PRO A 404 -9.65 -35.50 15.39
#